data_AF-A0A3R7APV4-F1
#
_entry.id   AF-A0A3R7APV4-F1
#
_cell.length_a   1.000
_cell.length_b   1.000
_cell.length_c   1.000
_cell.angle_alpha   90.00
_cell.angle_beta   90.00
_cell.angle_gamma   90.00
#
_symmetry.space_group_name_H-M   'P 1'
#
loop_
_entity.id
_entity.type
_entity.pdbx_description
1 polymer ?
#
loop_
_entity_poly.entity_id
_entity_poly.type
_entity_poly.pdbx_seq_one_letter_code
_entity_poly.pdbx_strand_id
1 'polypeptide(L)'
;MRVYQVATELGVARRTLQNWVTKRAQILAYRGDKKYMKLTPGGRPEVFPYPIGLLEFIHGYGTLTKPLLRPQMVTWVNRNQREWLVSYLADKKPGCGYNPRLLLLEGFCKPHGISR
;
A
#
# COMPACT_ATOMS: atom_id res chain seq x y z
N MET A 1 -17.20 -23.96 30.84
CA MET A 1 -17.13 -22.49 30.95
C MET A 1 -17.81 -21.86 29.75
N ARG A 2 -18.74 -20.91 29.93
CA ARG A 2 -19.51 -20.33 28.82
C ARG A 2 -18.73 -19.18 28.16
N VAL A 3 -18.89 -19.00 26.84
CA VAL A 3 -18.14 -18.01 26.04
C VAL A 3 -18.24 -16.58 26.62
N TYR A 4 -19.38 -16.19 27.19
CA TYR A 4 -19.51 -14.86 27.79
C TYR A 4 -18.70 -14.69 29.07
N GLN A 5 -18.53 -15.74 29.89
CA GLN A 5 -17.75 -15.67 31.13
C GLN A 5 -16.27 -15.46 30.78
N VAL A 6 -15.77 -16.23 29.82
CA VAL A 6 -14.41 -16.10 29.29
C VAL A 6 -14.20 -14.73 28.64
N ALA A 7 -15.19 -14.22 27.89
CA ALA A 7 -15.11 -12.90 27.27
C ALA A 7 -14.99 -11.77 28.31
N THR A 8 -15.77 -11.85 29.39
CA THR A 8 -15.72 -10.89 30.51
C THR A 8 -14.37 -10.95 31.23
N GLU A 9 -13.87 -12.14 31.55
CA GLU A 9 -12.58 -12.31 32.23
C GLU A 9 -11.40 -11.81 31.39
N LEU A 10 -11.43 -12.02 30.07
CA LEU A 10 -10.39 -11.56 29.16
C LEU A 10 -10.53 -10.08 28.76
N GLY A 11 -11.63 -9.41 29.13
CA GLY A 11 -11.92 -8.04 28.69
C GLY A 11 -12.13 -7.91 27.17
N VAL A 12 -12.55 -8.99 26.50
CA VAL A 12 -12.73 -9.04 25.04
C VAL A 12 -14.21 -9.09 24.70
N ALA A 13 -14.64 -8.37 23.67
CA ALA A 13 -16.02 -8.44 23.20
C ALA A 13 -16.43 -9.87 22.84
N ARG A 14 -17.62 -10.32 23.28
CA ARG A 14 -18.14 -11.67 23.04
C ARG A 14 -18.07 -12.08 21.56
N ARG A 15 -18.41 -11.17 20.64
CA ARG A 15 -18.39 -11.40 19.19
C ARG A 15 -16.97 -11.71 18.67
N THR A 16 -15.96 -11.05 19.23
CA THR A 16 -14.54 -11.30 18.90
C THR A 16 -14.12 -12.70 19.36
N LEU A 17 -14.49 -13.09 20.59
CA LEU A 17 -14.18 -14.42 21.11
C LEU A 17 -14.88 -15.52 20.29
N GLN A 18 -16.14 -15.31 19.90
CA GLN A 18 -16.87 -16.23 19.01
C GLN A 18 -16.18 -16.38 17.64
N ASN A 19 -15.69 -15.29 17.06
CA ASN A 19 -14.94 -15.32 15.80
C ASN A 19 -13.64 -16.12 15.95
N TRP A 20 -12.92 -15.95 17.06
CA TRP A 20 -11.69 -16.71 17.34
C TRP A 20 -11.96 -18.19 17.53
N VAL A 21 -13.01 -18.55 18.27
CA VAL A 21 -13.41 -19.97 18.43
C VAL A 21 -13.75 -20.58 17.08
N THR A 22 -14.53 -19.87 16.25
CA THR A 22 -14.92 -20.34 14.91
C THR A 22 -13.71 -20.54 13.99
N LYS A 23 -12.72 -19.65 14.08
CA LYS A 23 -11.50 -19.68 13.25
C LYS A 23 -10.31 -20.37 13.93
N ARG A 24 -10.53 -21.06 15.06
CA ARG A 24 -9.45 -21.60 15.92
C ARG A 24 -8.44 -22.44 15.15
N ALA A 25 -8.92 -23.34 14.29
CA ALA A 25 -8.04 -24.20 13.51
C ALA A 25 -7.13 -23.40 12.57
N GLN A 26 -7.67 -22.37 11.90
CA GLN A 26 -6.91 -21.49 11.01
C GLN A 26 -5.89 -20.63 11.77
N ILE A 27 -6.28 -20.12 12.94
CA ILE A 27 -5.40 -19.33 13.82
C ILE A 27 -4.21 -20.19 14.30
N LEU A 28 -4.48 -21.44 14.73
CA LEU A 28 -3.44 -22.35 15.21
C LEU A 28 -2.56 -22.91 14.07
N ALA A 29 -3.12 -23.06 12.87
CA ALA A 29 -2.38 -23.53 11.69
C ALA A 29 -1.54 -22.41 11.02
N TYR A 30 -1.68 -21.15 11.43
CA TYR A 30 -0.97 -20.03 10.83
C TYR A 30 0.54 -20.10 11.11
N ARG A 31 1.33 -20.33 10.05
CA ARG A 31 2.82 -20.31 10.08
C ARG A 31 3.44 -19.08 9.42
N GLY A 32 2.63 -18.08 9.06
CA GLY A 32 3.11 -16.86 8.39
C GLY A 32 3.87 -15.90 9.32
N ASP A 33 4.38 -14.82 8.73
CA ASP A 33 5.08 -13.76 9.47
C ASP A 33 4.16 -13.15 10.54
N LYS A 34 4.59 -13.22 11.80
CA LYS A 34 3.85 -12.69 12.96
C LYS A 34 3.84 -11.16 12.99
N LYS A 35 4.72 -10.51 12.21
CA LYS A 35 4.83 -9.04 12.13
C LYS A 35 3.73 -8.43 11.24
N TYR A 36 3.17 -9.19 10.30
CA TYR A 36 2.12 -8.73 9.39
C TYR A 36 0.83 -9.53 9.61
N MET A 37 0.01 -9.07 10.56
CA MET A 37 -1.18 -9.77 11.09
C MET A 37 -2.39 -9.87 10.14
N LYS A 38 -2.26 -9.56 8.84
CA LYS A 38 -3.38 -9.64 7.89
C LYS A 38 -3.38 -10.99 7.17
N LEU A 39 -4.48 -11.76 7.30
CA LEU A 39 -4.66 -13.06 6.64
C LEU A 39 -4.57 -12.98 5.11
N THR A 40 -5.02 -11.87 4.55
CA THR A 40 -4.75 -11.46 3.17
C THR A 40 -3.89 -10.21 3.26
N PRO A 41 -2.70 -10.15 2.63
CA PRO A 41 -1.99 -8.89 2.48
C PRO A 41 -2.97 -7.86 1.94
N GLY A 42 -3.03 -6.68 2.56
CA GLY A 42 -3.97 -5.65 2.12
C GLY A 42 -3.61 -5.19 0.72
N GLY A 43 -4.24 -5.79 -0.30
CA GLY A 43 -3.97 -5.54 -1.72
C GLY A 43 -2.55 -5.92 -2.16
N ARG A 44 -2.35 -6.15 -3.45
CA ARG A 44 -1.01 -5.99 -4.02
C ARG A 44 -0.63 -4.51 -3.89
N PRO A 45 0.63 -4.17 -3.56
CA PRO A 45 1.12 -2.82 -3.78
C PRO A 45 0.80 -2.45 -5.22
N GLU A 46 0.19 -1.28 -5.44
CA GLU A 46 0.01 -0.77 -6.79
C GLU A 46 1.40 -0.60 -7.39
N VAL A 47 1.68 -1.32 -8.48
CA VAL A 47 2.99 -1.31 -9.12
C VAL A 47 2.93 -0.35 -10.29
N PHE A 48 3.83 0.63 -10.28
CA PHE A 48 4.02 1.53 -11.41
C PHE A 48 4.60 0.73 -12.60
N PRO A 49 4.03 0.85 -13.82
CA PRO A 49 4.33 -0.04 -14.94
C PRO A 49 5.72 0.15 -15.53
N TYR A 50 6.37 1.30 -15.26
CA TYR A 50 7.64 1.65 -15.89
C TYR A 50 8.66 2.22 -14.90
N PRO A 51 9.22 1.36 -14.02
CA PRO A 51 10.17 1.79 -13.00
C PRO A 51 11.46 2.39 -13.61
N ILE A 52 11.92 1.88 -14.75
CA ILE A 52 13.23 2.26 -15.33
C ILE A 52 13.25 3.70 -15.84
N GLY A 53 12.27 4.12 -16.66
CA GLY A 53 12.27 5.47 -17.22
C GLY A 53 12.07 6.57 -16.18
N LEU A 54 11.33 6.27 -15.11
CA LEU A 54 11.19 7.20 -13.98
C LEU A 54 12.51 7.28 -13.19
N LEU A 55 13.25 6.18 -13.01
CA LEU A 55 14.58 6.21 -12.39
C LEU A 55 15.59 7.00 -13.21
N GLU A 56 15.63 6.81 -14.52
CA GLU A 56 16.50 7.56 -15.42
C GLU A 56 16.21 9.06 -15.35
N PHE A 57 14.93 9.43 -15.34
CA PHE A 57 14.51 10.81 -15.13
C PHE A 57 14.98 11.35 -13.78
N ILE A 58 14.84 10.59 -12.69
CA ILE A 58 15.26 11.02 -11.34
C ILE A 58 16.78 11.17 -11.25
N HIS A 59 17.54 10.19 -11.75
CA HIS A 59 19.01 10.22 -11.76
C HIS A 59 19.53 11.36 -12.64
N GLY A 60 18.92 11.61 -13.80
CA GLY A 60 19.23 12.74 -14.67
C GLY A 60 18.83 14.09 -14.06
N TYR A 61 17.87 14.14 -13.14
CA TYR A 61 17.52 15.36 -12.41
C TYR A 61 18.49 15.65 -11.25
N GLY A 62 19.03 14.61 -10.61
CA GLY A 62 19.97 14.73 -9.50
C GLY A 62 21.30 15.39 -9.90
N THR A 63 21.68 15.33 -11.18
CA THR A 63 22.87 16.02 -11.71
C THR A 63 22.70 17.55 -11.82
N LEU A 64 21.46 18.07 -11.72
CA LEU A 64 21.14 19.49 -11.87
C LEU A 64 21.27 20.31 -10.56
N THR A 65 22.03 19.84 -9.55
CA THR A 65 22.20 20.45 -8.21
C THR A 65 20.90 20.79 -7.45
N LYS A 66 19.73 20.34 -7.93
CA LYS A 66 18.42 20.64 -7.38
C LYS A 66 17.73 19.39 -6.85
N PRO A 67 17.09 19.46 -5.67
CA PRO A 67 16.27 18.37 -5.18
C PRO A 67 15.04 18.19 -6.10
N LEU A 68 14.76 16.95 -6.48
CA LEU A 68 13.58 16.61 -7.26
C LEU A 68 12.31 16.88 -6.44
N LEU A 69 11.39 17.66 -7.02
CA LEU A 69 10.12 17.99 -6.37
C LEU A 69 9.01 17.05 -6.87
N ARG A 70 8.12 16.62 -5.96
CA ARG A 70 6.93 15.78 -6.26
C ARG A 70 6.12 16.24 -7.50
N PRO A 71 5.90 17.55 -7.75
CA PRO A 71 5.22 18.03 -8.96
C PRO A 71 5.94 17.69 -10.26
N GLN A 72 7.28 17.59 -10.26
CA GLN A 72 8.05 17.26 -11.46
C GLN A 72 7.88 15.79 -11.83
N MET A 73 7.86 14.89 -10.84
CA MET A 73 7.52 13.49 -11.05
C MET A 73 6.10 13.32 -11.58
N VAL A 74 5.11 14.00 -10.98
CA VAL A 74 3.73 13.98 -11.47
C VAL A 74 3.64 14.50 -12.92
N THR A 75 4.37 15.57 -13.24
CA THR A 75 4.45 16.11 -14.59
C THR A 75 5.05 15.11 -15.57
N TRP A 76 6.13 14.42 -15.18
CA TRP A 76 6.75 13.39 -16.01
C TRP A 76 5.77 12.23 -16.27
N VAL A 77 5.06 11.74 -15.24
CA VAL A 77 4.07 10.66 -15.39
C VAL A 77 2.93 11.08 -16.31
N ASN A 78 2.42 12.31 -16.16
CA ASN A 78 1.37 12.84 -17.02
C ASN A 78 1.79 12.93 -18.50
N ARG A 79 3.07 13.19 -18.77
CA ARG A 79 3.61 13.33 -20.13
C ARG A 79 3.95 11.98 -20.77
N ASN A 80 4.51 11.05 -20.01
CA ASN A 80 5.12 9.83 -20.54
C ASN A 80 4.27 8.57 -20.35
N GLN A 81 3.28 8.59 -19.44
CA GLN A 81 2.50 7.39 -19.05
C GLN A 81 0.99 7.65 -19.11
N ARG A 82 0.53 8.45 -20.09
CA ARG A 82 -0.86 8.90 -20.18
C ARG A 82 -1.86 7.75 -20.34
N GLU A 83 -1.57 6.78 -21.20
CA GLU A 83 -2.46 5.63 -21.45
C GLU A 83 -2.64 4.77 -20.21
N TRP A 84 -1.53 4.43 -19.56
CA TRP A 84 -1.56 3.73 -18.28
C TRP A 84 -2.27 4.54 -17.20
N LEU A 85 -2.07 5.85 -17.16
CA LEU A 85 -2.69 6.70 -16.16
C LEU A 85 -4.22 6.75 -16.33
N VAL A 86 -4.71 6.73 -17.58
CA VAL A 86 -6.14 6.64 -17.88
C VAL A 86 -6.70 5.29 -17.40
N SER A 87 -6.03 4.17 -17.68
CA SER A 87 -6.49 2.85 -17.20
C SER A 87 -6.41 2.72 -15.68
N TYR A 88 -5.34 3.21 -15.06
CA TYR A 88 -5.17 3.23 -13.60
C TYR A 88 -6.27 4.00 -12.87
N LEU A 89 -6.75 5.11 -13.46
CA LEU A 89 -7.81 5.93 -12.88
C LEU A 89 -9.21 5.41 -13.16
N ALA A 90 -9.40 4.59 -14.19
CA ALA A 90 -10.70 4.01 -14.52
C ALA A 90 -11.26 3.19 -13.35
N ASP A 91 -10.39 2.54 -12.58
CA ASP A 91 -10.74 1.74 -11.40
C ASP A 91 -10.90 2.56 -10.11
N LYS A 92 -10.63 3.87 -10.15
CA LYS A 92 -10.64 4.75 -8.97
C LYS A 92 -11.91 5.57 -8.92
N LYS A 93 -12.37 5.86 -7.68
CA LYS A 93 -13.51 6.75 -7.47
C LYS A 93 -13.24 8.12 -8.13
N PRO A 94 -14.17 8.67 -8.94
CA PRO A 94 -14.00 9.97 -9.57
C PRO A 94 -13.75 11.05 -8.51
N GLY A 95 -12.80 11.96 -8.78
CA GLY A 95 -12.36 13.00 -7.84
C GLY A 95 -11.31 12.55 -6.81
N CYS A 96 -11.09 11.25 -6.63
CA CYS A 96 -10.09 10.74 -5.67
C CYS A 96 -8.73 10.41 -6.30
N GLY A 97 -8.50 10.69 -7.59
CA GLY A 97 -7.34 10.19 -8.32
C GLY A 97 -5.98 10.84 -8.01
N TYR A 98 -5.93 11.97 -7.30
CA TYR A 98 -4.68 12.69 -7.01
C TYR A 98 -3.87 12.05 -5.87
N ASN A 99 -4.52 11.74 -4.74
CA ASN A 99 -3.87 11.15 -3.57
C ASN A 99 -3.27 9.74 -3.83
N PRO A 100 -3.96 8.82 -4.54
CA PRO A 100 -3.41 7.52 -4.90
C PRO A 100 -2.15 7.63 -5.76
N ARG A 101 -2.09 8.60 -6.69
CA ARG A 101 -0.89 8.85 -7.51
C ARG A 101 0.30 9.30 -6.69
N LEU A 102 0.09 10.18 -5.70
CA LEU A 102 1.16 10.61 -4.81
C LEU A 102 1.66 9.44 -3.95
N LEU A 103 0.76 8.63 -3.41
CA LEU A 103 1.11 7.45 -2.63
C LEU A 103 1.88 6.40 -3.47
N LEU A 104 1.50 6.25 -4.74
CA LEU A 104 2.20 5.39 -5.68
C LEU A 104 3.64 5.86 -5.93
N LEU A 105 3.83 7.17 -6.16
CA LEU A 105 5.15 7.75 -6.37
C LEU A 105 6.01 7.73 -5.10
N GLU A 106 5.42 7.95 -3.92
CA GLU A 106 6.13 7.79 -2.65
C GLU A 106 6.52 6.33 -2.39
N GLY A 107 5.63 5.39 -2.69
CA GLY A 107 5.90 3.96 -2.61
C GLY A 107 7.01 3.51 -3.55
N PHE A 108 7.09 4.12 -4.73
CA PHE A 108 8.16 3.93 -5.68
C PHE A 108 9.50 4.48 -5.18
N CYS A 109 9.50 5.69 -4.63
CA CYS A 109 10.72 6.35 -4.19
C CYS A 109 11.38 5.72 -2.94
N LYS A 110 10.59 5.18 -2.01
CA LYS A 110 11.09 4.63 -0.73
C LYS A 110 12.14 3.52 -0.90
N PRO A 111 11.91 2.47 -1.73
CA PRO A 111 12.92 1.44 -2.01
C PRO A 111 14.19 1.97 -2.66
N HIS A 112 14.11 3.05 -3.43
CA HIS A 112 15.24 3.60 -4.17
C HIS A 112 16.06 4.62 -3.37
N GLY A 113 15.76 4.82 -2.08
CA GLY A 113 16.44 5.83 -1.26
C GLY A 113 16.13 7.27 -1.70
N ILE A 114 15.12 7.45 -2.56
CA ILE A 114 14.66 8.74 -3.07
C ILE A 114 13.68 9.33 -2.05
N SER A 115 14.10 9.37 -0.78
CA SER A 115 13.35 10.09 0.24
C SER A 115 13.74 11.56 0.19
N ARG A 116 12.74 12.40 0.47
CA ARG A 116 12.93 13.79 0.87
C ARG A 116 14.07 13.94 1.87
#